data_AF-A0A8S4PPU7-F1
#
_entry.id   AF-A0A8S4PPU7-F1
#
_cell.length_a   1.000
_cell.length_b   1.000
_cell.length_c   1.000
_cell.angle_alpha   90.00
_cell.angle_beta   90.00
_cell.angle_gamma   90.00
#
_symmetry.space_group_name_H-M   'P 1'
#
loop_
_entity.id
_entity.type
_entity.pdbx_description
1 polymer ?
#
loop_
_entity_poly.entity_id
_entity_poly.type
_entity_poly.pdbx_seq_one_letter_code
_entity_poly.pdbx_strand_id
1 'polypeptide(L)'
;MAAAMKQYCAKPPSVAIYDLEATGLEDDSQITQISVKLANGVVFNRYVRPTIDIPDRVVRLTGIQIRGDKMYADGKPVPSVPIAEALKDMAEFLSETKVTLTAHYGDRFDHPKLMRNIKACGLIDDFRAKVDGFADTWIFFKKVWQCR
;
A
#
# COMPACT_ATOMS: atom_id res chain seq x y z
N MET A 1 11.41 -3.05 44.90
CA MET A 1 12.26 -3.20 43.70
C MET A 1 11.49 -2.70 42.50
N ALA A 2 11.79 -1.49 42.02
CA ALA A 2 11.17 -0.92 40.82
C ALA A 2 11.87 -1.50 39.58
N ALA A 3 11.11 -2.11 38.68
CA ALA A 3 11.61 -2.62 37.42
C ALA A 3 12.07 -1.43 36.56
N ALA A 4 13.35 -1.45 36.15
CA ALA A 4 13.92 -0.47 35.25
C ALA A 4 13.18 -0.52 33.90
N MET A 5 12.41 0.53 33.58
CA MET A 5 12.01 0.80 32.20
C MET A 5 13.28 1.05 31.40
N LYS A 6 13.70 0.07 30.60
CA LYS A 6 14.73 0.27 29.58
C LYS A 6 14.23 1.39 28.67
N GLN A 7 14.89 2.53 28.74
CA GLN A 7 14.75 3.60 27.76
C GLN A 7 15.33 3.07 26.45
N TYR A 8 14.47 2.51 25.60
CA TYR A 8 14.83 2.22 24.22
C TYR A 8 15.08 3.56 23.53
N CYS A 9 16.35 3.94 23.42
CA CYS A 9 16.80 5.02 22.55
C CYS A 9 16.85 4.54 21.09
N ALA A 10 15.79 3.86 20.65
CA ALA A 10 15.56 3.60 19.23
C ALA A 10 14.70 4.76 18.73
N LYS A 11 15.21 5.52 17.76
CA LYS A 11 14.37 6.42 16.98
C LYS A 11 13.11 5.63 16.58
N PRO A 12 11.89 6.15 16.82
CA PRO A 12 10.68 5.41 16.49
C PRO A 12 10.76 4.99 15.01
N PRO A 13 10.34 3.76 14.67
CA PRO A 13 10.39 3.29 13.29
C PRO A 13 9.66 4.30 12.41
N SER A 14 10.25 4.65 11.28
CA SER A 14 9.61 5.54 10.32
C SER A 14 8.36 4.85 9.79
N VAL A 15 7.20 5.48 9.90
CA VAL A 15 5.93 4.91 9.44
C VAL A 15 5.56 5.51 8.09
N ALA A 16 5.21 4.64 7.15
CA ALA A 16 4.58 5.00 5.89
C ALA A 16 3.18 4.40 5.88
N ILE A 17 2.15 5.25 5.83
CA ILE A 17 0.76 4.81 5.72
C ILE A 17 0.47 4.60 4.25
N TYR A 18 -0.15 3.50 3.89
CA TYR A 18 -0.49 3.22 2.50
C TYR A 18 -1.84 2.55 2.36
N ASP A 19 -2.36 2.62 1.13
CA ASP A 19 -3.64 2.07 0.73
C ASP A 19 -3.56 1.61 -0.74
N LEU A 20 -4.28 0.54 -1.06
CA LEU A 20 -4.39 -0.01 -2.40
C LEU A 20 -5.82 0.01 -2.91
N GLU A 21 -5.99 0.43 -4.15
CA GLU A 21 -7.19 0.10 -4.92
C GLU A 21 -6.92 -1.15 -5.77
N ALA A 22 -7.95 -1.96 -5.98
CA ALA A 22 -7.85 -3.17 -6.79
C ALA A 22 -9.12 -3.44 -7.59
N THR A 23 -9.05 -4.35 -8.56
CA THR A 23 -10.20 -4.81 -9.37
C THR A 23 -11.21 -5.65 -8.58
N GLY A 24 -10.94 -5.94 -7.30
CA GLY A 24 -11.81 -6.74 -6.43
C GLY A 24 -11.14 -7.15 -5.12
N LEU A 25 -11.87 -7.89 -4.29
CA LEU A 25 -11.40 -8.39 -2.99
C LEU A 25 -10.66 -9.73 -3.08
N GLU A 26 -10.98 -10.53 -4.10
CA GLU A 26 -10.45 -11.87 -4.32
C GLU A 26 -8.93 -11.90 -4.54
N ASP A 27 -8.33 -13.08 -4.44
CA ASP A 27 -6.88 -13.27 -4.53
C ASP A 27 -6.30 -13.01 -5.93
N ASP A 28 -7.10 -13.20 -6.98
CA ASP A 28 -6.73 -12.98 -8.39
C ASP A 28 -6.97 -11.53 -8.85
N SER A 29 -7.50 -10.67 -7.96
CA SER A 29 -7.66 -9.25 -8.27
C SER A 29 -6.33 -8.55 -8.47
N GLN A 30 -6.35 -7.51 -9.28
CA GLN A 30 -5.16 -6.76 -9.66
C GLN A 30 -5.20 -5.36 -9.06
N ILE A 31 -4.04 -4.89 -8.61
CA ILE A 31 -3.89 -3.53 -8.08
C ILE A 31 -4.17 -2.52 -9.20
N THR A 32 -4.97 -1.50 -8.90
CA THR A 32 -5.32 -0.38 -9.79
C THR A 32 -4.77 0.95 -9.31
N GLN A 33 -4.41 1.07 -8.03
CA GLN A 33 -3.74 2.24 -7.48
C GLN A 33 -2.87 1.85 -6.28
N ILE A 34 -1.74 2.55 -6.12
CA ILE A 34 -0.90 2.51 -4.92
C ILE A 34 -0.78 3.96 -4.40
N SER A 35 -1.18 4.17 -3.16
CA SER A 35 -1.05 5.45 -2.46
C SER A 35 -0.22 5.27 -1.19
N VAL A 36 0.84 6.07 -1.01
CA VAL A 36 1.69 6.03 0.19
C VAL A 36 1.88 7.44 0.73
N LYS A 37 1.80 7.61 2.04
CA LYS A 37 2.09 8.85 2.74
C LYS A 37 3.13 8.62 3.84
N LEU A 38 4.25 9.34 3.74
CA LEU A 38 5.31 9.34 4.75
C LEU A 38 4.93 10.23 5.94
N ALA A 39 5.56 9.98 7.09
CA ALA A 39 5.33 10.77 8.31
C ALA A 39 5.60 12.28 8.16
N ASN A 40 6.50 12.67 7.24
CA ASN A 40 6.79 14.07 6.92
C ASN A 40 5.76 14.72 5.98
N GLY A 41 4.70 14.01 5.60
CA GLY A 41 3.62 14.51 4.75
C GLY A 41 3.85 14.34 3.25
N VAL A 42 5.02 13.84 2.82
CA VAL A 42 5.30 13.54 1.41
C VAL A 42 4.43 12.37 0.95
N VAL A 43 3.83 12.50 -0.24
CA VAL A 43 2.88 11.54 -0.81
C VAL A 43 3.38 10.97 -2.12
N PHE A 44 3.15 9.67 -2.30
CA PHE A 44 3.25 8.93 -3.54
C PHE A 44 1.85 8.47 -3.96
N ASN A 45 1.53 8.62 -5.23
CA ASN A 45 0.30 8.10 -5.82
C ASN A 45 0.59 7.65 -7.26
N ARG A 46 0.27 6.40 -7.55
CA ARG A 46 0.42 5.81 -8.88
C ARG A 46 -0.79 4.96 -9.22
N TYR A 47 -1.34 5.18 -10.42
CA TYR A 47 -2.32 4.28 -10.99
C TYR A 47 -1.62 3.15 -11.72
N VAL A 48 -2.15 1.95 -11.53
CA VAL A 48 -1.65 0.71 -12.12
C VAL A 48 -2.66 0.26 -13.15
N ARG A 49 -2.21 -0.02 -14.38
CA ARG A 49 -3.09 -0.56 -15.42
C ARG A 49 -3.25 -2.07 -15.22
N PRO A 50 -4.43 -2.59 -14.80
CA PRO A 50 -4.67 -4.02 -14.77
C PRO A 50 -4.80 -4.58 -16.21
N THR A 51 -4.58 -5.87 -16.34
CA THR A 51 -4.79 -6.66 -17.57
C THR A 51 -6.19 -7.27 -17.65
N ILE A 52 -7.01 -7.07 -16.61
CA ILE A 52 -8.40 -7.52 -16.53
C ILE A 52 -9.34 -6.33 -16.36
N ASP A 53 -10.58 -6.51 -16.78
CA ASP A 53 -11.62 -5.49 -16.62
C ASP A 53 -11.92 -5.22 -15.15
N ILE A 54 -12.29 -3.98 -14.85
CA ILE A 54 -12.72 -3.55 -13.53
C ILE A 54 -14.24 -3.72 -13.47
N PRO A 55 -14.80 -4.60 -12.61
CA PRO A 55 -16.24 -4.80 -12.52
C PRO A 55 -16.97 -3.51 -12.15
N ASP A 56 -18.16 -3.25 -12.71
CA ASP A 56 -18.94 -2.02 -12.45
C ASP A 56 -19.15 -1.72 -10.97
N ARG A 57 -19.31 -2.76 -10.14
CA ARG A 57 -19.45 -2.60 -8.68
C ARG A 57 -18.21 -1.95 -8.06
N VAL A 58 -17.02 -2.29 -8.56
CA VAL A 58 -15.74 -1.76 -8.09
C VAL A 58 -15.51 -0.37 -8.66
N VAL A 59 -15.89 -0.13 -9.92
CA VAL A 59 -15.89 1.22 -10.50
C VAL A 59 -16.74 2.18 -9.66
N ARG A 60 -17.92 1.76 -9.21
CA ARG A 60 -18.79 2.57 -8.33
C ARG A 60 -18.19 2.85 -6.95
N LEU A 61 -17.36 1.94 -6.43
CA LEU A 61 -16.74 2.09 -5.11
C LEU A 61 -15.48 2.96 -5.16
N THR A 62 -14.68 2.81 -6.22
CA THR A 62 -13.33 3.40 -6.32
C THR A 62 -13.27 4.61 -7.26
N GLY A 63 -14.26 4.79 -8.13
CA GLY A 63 -14.23 5.78 -9.21
C GLY A 63 -13.26 5.44 -10.35
N ILE A 64 -12.55 4.30 -10.24
CA ILE A 64 -11.53 3.87 -11.19
C ILE A 64 -12.15 3.02 -12.29
N GLN A 65 -11.87 3.36 -13.55
CA GLN A 65 -12.34 2.62 -14.72
C GLN A 65 -11.32 2.64 -15.86
N ILE A 66 -11.44 1.68 -16.78
CA ILE A 66 -10.71 1.66 -18.05
C ILE A 66 -11.71 1.94 -19.18
N ARG A 67 -11.34 2.83 -20.11
CA ARG A 67 -12.06 3.05 -21.37
C ARG A 67 -11.07 2.99 -22.51
N GLY A 68 -11.10 1.88 -23.26
CA GLY A 68 -10.11 1.61 -24.31
C GLY A 68 -8.69 1.52 -23.76
N ASP A 69 -7.78 2.33 -24.29
CA ASP A 69 -6.38 2.38 -23.91
C ASP A 69 -6.10 3.34 -22.73
N LYS A 70 -7.12 3.95 -22.12
CA LYS A 70 -6.95 4.94 -21.05
C LYS A 70 -7.60 4.54 -19.74
N MET A 71 -6.95 4.92 -18.64
CA MET A 71 -7.47 4.77 -17.28
C MET A 71 -8.03 6.11 -16.80
N TYR A 72 -9.11 6.06 -16.02
CA TYR A 72 -9.78 7.22 -15.48
C TYR A 72 -10.03 7.02 -13.98
N ALA A 73 -9.94 8.11 -13.22
CA ALA A 73 -10.37 8.19 -11.82
C ALA A 73 -11.36 9.35 -11.69
N ASP A 74 -12.55 9.06 -11.16
CA ASP A 74 -13.66 10.04 -11.04
C ASP A 74 -13.95 10.78 -12.35
N GLY A 75 -13.91 10.04 -13.47
CA GLY A 75 -14.16 10.55 -14.80
C GLY A 75 -13.01 11.36 -15.43
N LYS A 76 -11.90 11.59 -14.70
CA LYS A 76 -10.72 12.29 -15.21
C LYS A 76 -9.67 11.29 -15.72
N PRO A 77 -9.06 11.50 -16.90
CA PRO A 77 -8.00 10.63 -17.37
C PRO A 77 -6.79 10.73 -16.45
N VAL A 78 -6.20 9.59 -16.11
CA VAL A 78 -5.01 9.50 -15.24
C VAL A 78 -3.90 8.72 -15.93
N PRO A 79 -2.63 9.11 -15.76
CA PRO A 79 -1.51 8.30 -16.24
C PRO A 79 -1.46 6.99 -15.43
N SER A 80 -1.35 5.87 -16.13
CA SER A 80 -1.28 4.54 -15.53
C SER A 80 -0.10 3.76 -16.10
N VAL A 81 0.59 3.01 -15.25
CA VAL A 81 1.77 2.21 -15.64
C VAL A 81 1.55 0.73 -15.32
N PRO A 82 2.33 -0.21 -15.89
CA PRO A 82 2.32 -1.60 -15.47
C PRO A 82 2.74 -1.76 -14.00
N ILE A 83 2.24 -2.81 -13.32
CA ILE A 83 2.51 -3.04 -11.89
C ILE A 83 4.01 -3.07 -11.54
N ALA A 84 4.83 -3.66 -12.40
CA ALA A 84 6.28 -3.73 -12.17
C ALA A 84 6.93 -2.34 -12.14
N GLU A 85 6.45 -1.40 -12.95
CA GLU A 85 6.93 -0.01 -12.97
C GLU A 85 6.42 0.74 -11.74
N ALA A 86 5.14 0.62 -11.39
CA ALA A 86 4.59 1.25 -10.18
C ALA A 86 5.30 0.80 -8.89
N LEU A 87 5.70 -0.48 -8.80
CA LEU A 87 6.44 -1.00 -7.66
C LEU A 87 7.90 -0.51 -7.63
N LYS A 88 8.54 -0.33 -8.78
CA LYS A 88 9.88 0.29 -8.86
C LYS A 88 9.81 1.74 -8.44
N ASP A 89 8.87 2.49 -8.98
CA ASP A 89 8.57 3.88 -8.60
C ASP A 89 8.31 3.99 -7.08
N MET A 90 7.53 3.05 -6.51
CA MET A 90 7.29 2.99 -5.07
C MET A 90 8.60 2.71 -4.31
N ALA A 91 9.40 1.75 -4.74
CA ALA A 91 10.66 1.44 -4.10
C ALA A 91 11.63 2.63 -4.16
N GLU A 92 11.71 3.37 -5.26
CA GLU A 92 12.52 4.59 -5.38
C GLU A 92 12.00 5.73 -4.51
N PHE A 93 10.68 5.86 -4.39
CA PHE A 93 10.04 6.82 -3.51
C PHE A 93 10.36 6.58 -2.03
N LEU A 94 10.45 5.31 -1.62
CA LEU A 94 10.82 4.97 -0.25
C LEU A 94 12.29 5.35 0.01
N SER A 95 12.51 6.19 1.01
CA SER A 95 13.85 6.72 1.38
C SER A 95 14.83 5.62 1.79
N GLU A 96 16.12 5.97 1.88
CA GLU A 96 17.16 5.08 2.43
C GLU A 96 16.88 4.62 3.87
N THR A 97 16.15 5.42 4.66
CA THR A 97 15.73 4.98 6.00
C THR A 97 14.57 4.01 5.85
N LYS A 98 14.72 2.83 6.45
CA LYS A 98 13.68 1.81 6.42
C LYS A 98 12.38 2.29 7.07
N VAL A 99 11.26 1.87 6.48
CA VAL A 99 9.92 2.20 6.95
C VAL A 99 9.11 0.96 7.31
N THR A 100 8.16 1.12 8.23
CA THR A 100 7.06 0.16 8.42
C THR A 100 5.89 0.58 7.54
N LEU A 101 5.52 -0.28 6.59
CA LEU A 101 4.34 -0.09 5.75
C LEU A 101 3.08 -0.40 6.55
N THR A 102 2.23 0.60 6.70
CA THR A 102 1.07 0.53 7.59
C THR A 102 -0.22 0.72 6.79
N ALA A 103 -1.14 -0.23 6.84
CA ALA A 103 -2.44 -0.13 6.18
C ALA A 103 -3.57 -0.41 7.16
N HIS A 104 -4.80 -0.07 6.77
CA HIS A 104 -6.00 -0.41 7.55
C HIS A 104 -6.60 -1.68 7.00
N TYR A 105 -6.77 -2.70 7.84
CA TYR A 105 -7.19 -4.04 7.40
C TYR A 105 -6.15 -4.71 6.47
N GLY A 106 -4.89 -4.27 6.60
CA GLY A 106 -3.79 -4.64 5.72
C GLY A 106 -3.45 -6.13 5.74
N ASP A 107 -3.55 -6.81 6.89
CA ASP A 107 -3.23 -8.24 7.01
C ASP A 107 -4.14 -9.11 6.14
N ARG A 108 -5.34 -8.62 5.83
CA ARG A 108 -6.37 -9.32 5.06
C ARG A 108 -6.46 -8.85 3.61
N PHE A 109 -5.93 -7.67 3.29
CA PHE A 109 -6.10 -7.07 1.97
C PHE A 109 -4.79 -6.55 1.39
N ASP A 110 -4.28 -5.42 1.89
CA ASP A 110 -3.17 -4.70 1.25
C ASP A 110 -1.84 -5.45 1.29
N HIS A 111 -1.48 -6.00 2.45
CA HIS A 111 -0.20 -6.66 2.66
C HIS A 111 -0.02 -7.90 1.78
N PRO A 112 -0.96 -8.87 1.74
CA PRO A 112 -0.81 -10.04 0.88
C PRO A 112 -0.79 -9.66 -0.61
N LYS A 113 -1.62 -8.70 -1.05
CA LYS A 113 -1.66 -8.25 -2.44
C LYS A 113 -0.37 -7.55 -2.86
N LEU A 114 0.15 -6.62 -2.05
CA LEU A 114 1.42 -5.94 -2.33
C LEU A 114 2.58 -6.95 -2.36
N MET A 115 2.68 -7.81 -1.35
CA MET A 115 3.77 -8.80 -1.24
C MET A 115 3.76 -9.80 -2.41
N ARG A 116 2.57 -10.25 -2.84
CA ARG A 116 2.43 -11.13 -4.02
C ARG A 116 3.00 -10.46 -5.28
N ASN A 117 2.66 -9.19 -5.51
CA ASN A 117 3.13 -8.46 -6.69
C ASN A 117 4.62 -8.12 -6.61
N ILE A 118 5.15 -7.76 -5.44
CA ILE A 118 6.60 -7.56 -5.22
C ILE A 118 7.36 -8.85 -5.56
N LYS A 119 6.90 -10.01 -5.07
CA LYS A 119 7.50 -11.31 -5.38
C LYS A 119 7.44 -11.63 -6.86
N ALA A 120 6.26 -11.47 -7.48
CA ALA A 120 6.06 -11.76 -8.89
C ALA A 120 6.93 -10.88 -9.81
N CYS A 121 7.22 -9.64 -9.39
CA CYS A 121 8.09 -8.72 -10.12
C CYS A 121 9.58 -8.87 -9.79
N GLY A 122 9.96 -9.78 -8.88
CA GLY A 122 11.36 -9.98 -8.48
C GLY A 122 11.96 -8.83 -7.65
N LEU A 123 11.13 -8.00 -7.00
CA LEU A 123 11.56 -6.78 -6.30
C LEU A 123 11.77 -6.99 -4.79
N ILE A 124 11.90 -8.24 -4.33
CA ILE A 124 11.98 -8.56 -2.90
C ILE A 124 13.18 -7.91 -2.23
N ASP A 125 14.34 -7.91 -2.87
CA ASP A 125 15.55 -7.36 -2.28
C ASP A 125 15.51 -5.82 -2.21
N ASP A 126 14.95 -5.16 -3.22
CA ASP A 126 14.73 -3.71 -3.23
C ASP A 126 13.83 -3.26 -2.07
N PHE A 127 12.75 -4.01 -1.82
CA PHE A 127 11.85 -3.72 -0.71
C PHE A 127 12.45 -4.09 0.64
N ARG A 128 13.20 -5.20 0.75
CA ARG A 128 13.91 -5.57 2.00
C ARG A 128 14.93 -4.52 2.44
N ALA A 129 15.54 -3.81 1.49
CA ALA A 129 16.46 -2.73 1.79
C ALA A 129 15.77 -1.50 2.39
N LYS A 130 14.46 -1.31 2.14
CA LYS A 130 13.72 -0.08 2.44
C LYS A 130 12.52 -0.25 3.38
N VAL A 131 12.10 -1.49 3.64
CA VAL A 131 10.93 -1.82 4.46
C VAL A 131 11.32 -2.76 5.59
N ASP A 132 11.05 -2.35 6.82
CA ASP A 132 11.28 -3.16 8.03
C ASP A 132 10.18 -4.20 8.25
N GLY A 133 8.97 -3.92 7.78
CA GLY A 133 7.84 -4.82 7.90
C GLY A 133 6.51 -4.15 7.60
N PHE A 134 5.44 -4.84 8.00
CA PHE A 134 4.05 -4.44 7.81
C PHE A 134 3.35 -4.26 9.16
N ALA A 135 2.38 -3.36 9.23
CA ALA A 135 1.53 -3.17 10.39
C ALA A 135 0.06 -2.95 9.99
N ASP A 136 -0.85 -3.65 10.66
CA ASP A 136 -2.29 -3.50 10.48
C ASP A 136 -2.89 -2.60 11.57
N THR A 137 -3.39 -1.43 11.16
CA THR A 137 -4.02 -0.48 12.08
C THR A 137 -5.38 -0.95 12.60
N TRP A 138 -6.09 -1.84 11.90
CA TRP A 138 -7.37 -2.39 12.37
C TRP A 138 -7.17 -3.20 13.66
N ILE A 139 -6.13 -4.05 13.71
CA ILE A 139 -5.78 -4.84 14.90
C ILE A 139 -5.33 -3.90 16.03
N PHE A 140 -4.55 -2.87 15.70
CA PHE A 140 -4.12 -1.86 16.67
C PHE A 140 -5.31 -1.13 17.30
N PHE A 141 -6.22 -0.59 16.47
CA PHE A 141 -7.37 0.16 16.97
C PHE A 141 -8.35 -0.71 17.74
N LYS A 142 -8.55 -1.99 17.40
CA LYS A 142 -9.34 -2.90 18.24
C LYS A 142 -8.80 -3.06 19.67
N LYS A 143 -7.49 -2.95 19.85
CA LYS A 143 -6.85 -3.05 21.17
C LYS A 143 -6.91 -1.75 21.95
N VAL A 144 -6.68 -0.63 21.27
CA VAL A 144 -6.55 0.71 21.89
C VAL A 144 -7.90 1.41 22.03
N TRP A 145 -8.78 1.26 21.04
CA TRP A 145 -10.10 1.88 20.93
C TRP A 145 -11.20 0.87 21.26
N GLN A 146 -11.26 0.47 22.52
CA GLN A 146 -12.41 -0.29 23.05
C GLN A 146 -13.53 0.70 23.41
N CYS A 147 -14.25 1.20 22.41
CA CYS A 147 -15.53 1.86 22.66
C CYS A 147 -16.48 0.83 23.30
N ARG A 148 -16.83 1.07 24.56
CA ARG A 148 -18.01 0.47 25.21
C ARG A 148 -19.27 1.18 24.73
#